data_AF-C4QZ06-F1
#
_entry.id   AF-C4QZ06-F1
#
_cell.length_a   1.000
_cell.length_b   1.000
_cell.length_c   1.000
_cell.angle_alpha   90.00
_cell.angle_beta   90.00
_cell.angle_gamma   90.00
#
_symmetry.space_group_name_H-M   'P 1'
#
loop_
_entity.id
_entity.type
_entity.pdbx_description
1 polymer ?
#
loop_
_entity_poly.entity_id
_entity_poly.type
_entity_poly.pdbx_seq_one_letter_code
_entity_poly.pdbx_strand_id
1 'polypeptide(L)'
;MRIRSNVLLLSTAGALALVWFAVVFSWDDKSIFGIPTPGHAVASAYDSSVTLGTFNDMEVDSYVTNIYDNAPVLGCYDLSYHGLLKVSPKHEILCDMKFIRARVLETEAYAALKDLEHKKLTEEEKIEKHWFTFYGSSVFLPDHDVHYLVRRVVFSGEGKANRPITSILVAQIYDKNWNELNGHFLNVLNPNTGKLQHHAFPQVLPIAVNWDRNSKYRGQEDPRVVLRRGRFGPDPLVMFNTLTQNNKLRRLFTISPFDQYKTVMYRTNAFKMQTTEKNWVPFFLKDDQESVHFVYSFNPLRVLNCSLDNGACDVLFELPHDFGMSSELRGATPMLNLPQAIPMADDKEIWVSFPRTRISDCGCSETMYRPMLMLFVREGTNFFAELLSSSIDFGLEVIPYTGDGLPCSSGQSVLIPNSIDNWEVTGSNGEDILSLTFSEADKSTSVVHIRGLYKYLSELDGYGGPEAEDEHNFQRILSDLHFDGKKTIENFKKVQSCALDAAKAYCKEYGVTRGEEDRLKNKEKERKIEEKRKKEEERKKKEEEKKKKEEEEKKKKEEEEEEEKRLKELKKKLKELQEELEKQKDEVKDTKAK
;
A
#
# COMPACT_ATOMS: atom_id res chain seq x y z
N MET A 1 -28.22 -65.08 -10.89
CA MET A 1 -27.47 -63.80 -10.88
C MET A 1 -27.97 -62.77 -11.90
N ARG A 2 -28.31 -63.14 -13.16
CA ARG A 2 -28.70 -62.15 -14.20
C ARG A 2 -29.88 -61.22 -13.87
N ILE A 3 -30.91 -61.69 -13.16
CA ILE A 3 -32.09 -60.86 -12.82
C ILE A 3 -31.74 -59.73 -11.82
N ARG A 4 -30.82 -59.98 -10.87
CA ARG A 4 -30.39 -58.94 -9.91
C ARG A 4 -29.61 -57.81 -10.56
N SER A 5 -28.88 -58.08 -11.65
CA SER A 5 -28.09 -57.06 -12.34
C SER A 5 -28.97 -56.04 -13.06
N ASN A 6 -30.09 -56.46 -13.65
CA ASN A 6 -30.98 -55.56 -14.38
C ASN A 6 -31.73 -54.60 -13.45
N VAL A 7 -32.12 -55.05 -12.25
CA VAL A 7 -32.79 -54.19 -11.26
C VAL A 7 -31.84 -53.10 -10.76
N LEU A 8 -30.57 -53.42 -10.55
CA LEU A 8 -29.57 -52.43 -10.13
C LEU A 8 -29.35 -51.37 -11.21
N LEU A 9 -29.24 -51.77 -12.48
CA LEU A 9 -29.09 -50.85 -13.63
C LEU A 9 -30.29 -49.90 -13.80
N LEU A 10 -31.51 -50.40 -13.61
CA LEU A 10 -32.73 -49.57 -13.65
C LEU A 10 -32.76 -48.56 -12.48
N SER A 11 -32.33 -48.97 -11.28
CA SER A 11 -32.26 -48.06 -10.13
C SER A 11 -31.22 -46.96 -10.30
N THR A 12 -30.06 -47.26 -10.90
CA THR A 12 -29.04 -46.24 -11.20
C THR A 12 -29.49 -45.28 -12.30
N ALA A 13 -30.21 -45.76 -13.32
CA ALA A 13 -30.76 -44.90 -14.37
C ALA A 13 -31.83 -43.95 -13.82
N GLY A 14 -32.69 -44.42 -12.92
CA GLY A 14 -33.68 -43.58 -12.23
C GLY A 14 -33.05 -42.51 -11.34
N ALA A 15 -31.99 -42.86 -10.60
CA ALA A 15 -31.26 -41.90 -9.77
C ALA A 15 -30.54 -40.83 -10.62
N LEU A 16 -29.90 -41.23 -11.73
CA LEU A 16 -29.29 -40.29 -12.68
C LEU A 16 -30.33 -39.37 -13.34
N ALA A 17 -31.52 -39.88 -13.67
CA ALA A 17 -32.60 -39.06 -14.20
C ALA A 17 -33.11 -38.03 -13.18
N LEU A 18 -33.25 -38.39 -11.90
CA LEU A 18 -33.65 -37.47 -10.84
C LEU A 18 -32.58 -36.39 -10.57
N VAL A 19 -31.30 -36.75 -10.60
CA VAL A 19 -30.20 -35.77 -10.51
C VAL A 19 -30.23 -34.83 -11.71
N TRP A 20 -30.47 -35.34 -12.91
CA TRP A 20 -30.65 -34.52 -14.10
C TRP A 20 -31.86 -33.58 -13.98
N PHE A 21 -33.00 -34.06 -13.48
CA PHE A 21 -34.18 -33.23 -13.24
C PHE A 21 -33.91 -32.14 -12.18
N ALA A 22 -33.20 -32.45 -11.10
CA ALA A 22 -32.84 -31.47 -10.08
C ALA A 22 -31.90 -30.39 -10.64
N VAL A 23 -30.92 -30.76 -11.47
CA VAL A 23 -30.01 -29.81 -12.15
C VAL A 23 -30.75 -28.95 -13.17
N VAL A 24 -31.73 -29.50 -13.88
CA VAL A 24 -32.56 -28.77 -14.85
C VAL A 24 -33.58 -27.85 -14.18
N PHE A 25 -34.02 -28.11 -12.95
CA PHE A 25 -34.94 -27.22 -12.22
C PHE A 25 -34.24 -26.24 -11.26
N SER A 26 -32.95 -26.45 -10.94
CA SER A 26 -32.12 -25.41 -10.31
C SER A 26 -31.42 -24.52 -11.34
N TRP A 27 -31.84 -24.56 -12.60
CA TRP A 27 -31.41 -23.64 -13.63
C TRP A 27 -31.87 -22.24 -13.26
N ASP A 28 -30.91 -21.42 -12.84
CA ASP A 28 -31.06 -19.99 -12.88
C ASP A 28 -30.95 -19.57 -14.34
N ASP A 29 -32.06 -19.12 -14.93
CA ASP A 29 -32.17 -18.70 -16.34
C ASP A 29 -31.19 -17.56 -16.72
N LYS A 30 -30.41 -17.07 -15.76
CA LYS A 30 -29.43 -15.98 -15.91
C LYS A 30 -28.05 -16.43 -16.42
N SER A 31 -27.69 -17.71 -16.37
CA SER A 31 -26.38 -18.17 -16.86
C SER A 31 -26.39 -19.57 -17.47
N ILE A 32 -25.70 -19.72 -18.60
CA ILE A 32 -25.39 -21.02 -19.21
C ILE A 32 -23.91 -21.29 -18.93
N PHE A 33 -23.59 -22.28 -18.09
CA PHE A 33 -22.21 -22.61 -17.71
C PHE A 33 -21.40 -21.42 -17.15
N GLY A 34 -22.06 -20.49 -16.43
CA GLY A 34 -21.41 -19.26 -15.93
C GLY A 34 -21.13 -18.22 -17.01
N ILE A 35 -21.55 -18.46 -18.26
CA ILE A 35 -21.56 -17.47 -19.34
C ILE A 35 -22.91 -16.75 -19.28
N PRO A 36 -22.94 -15.41 -19.17
CA PRO A 36 -24.16 -14.63 -19.30
C PRO A 36 -24.88 -14.99 -20.61
N THR A 37 -26.19 -15.20 -20.54
CA THR A 37 -26.98 -15.43 -21.75
C THR A 37 -26.92 -14.20 -22.66
N PRO A 38 -26.77 -14.36 -23.99
CA PRO A 38 -26.79 -13.24 -24.92
C PRO A 38 -28.15 -12.54 -24.83
N GLY A 39 -28.18 -11.32 -24.29
CA GLY A 39 -29.41 -10.53 -24.10
C GLY A 39 -29.54 -9.86 -22.74
N HIS A 40 -28.77 -10.27 -21.74
CA HIS A 40 -28.65 -9.51 -20.49
C HIS A 40 -27.50 -8.50 -20.61
N ALA A 41 -27.84 -7.22 -20.50
CA ALA A 41 -26.86 -6.15 -20.42
C ALA A 41 -25.86 -6.48 -19.30
N VAL A 42 -24.57 -6.52 -19.63
CA VAL A 42 -23.51 -6.57 -18.62
C VAL A 42 -23.75 -5.37 -17.71
N ALA A 43 -23.93 -5.60 -16.40
CA ALA A 43 -24.13 -4.53 -15.45
C ALA A 43 -22.92 -3.60 -15.52
N SER A 44 -23.12 -2.41 -16.08
CA SER A 44 -22.08 -1.40 -16.22
C SER A 44 -22.03 -0.56 -14.95
N ALA A 45 -20.82 -0.25 -14.48
CA ALA A 45 -20.65 0.72 -13.41
C ALA A 45 -20.91 2.17 -13.86
N TYR A 46 -21.14 2.44 -15.14
CA TYR A 46 -21.24 3.78 -15.72
C TYR A 46 -22.54 3.99 -16.52
N ASP A 47 -23.67 3.52 -16.00
CA ASP A 47 -24.97 3.78 -16.61
C ASP A 47 -25.44 5.23 -16.39
N SER A 48 -26.65 5.54 -16.90
CA SER A 48 -27.23 6.88 -16.83
C SER A 48 -27.47 7.44 -15.41
N SER A 49 -27.36 6.61 -14.37
CA SER A 49 -27.50 7.04 -12.97
C SER A 49 -26.22 7.65 -12.39
N VAL A 50 -25.09 7.54 -13.10
CA VAL A 50 -23.77 7.91 -12.59
C VAL A 50 -23.38 9.31 -13.04
N THR A 51 -22.99 10.16 -12.09
CA THR A 51 -22.56 11.54 -12.36
C THR A 51 -21.06 11.68 -12.13
N LEU A 52 -20.29 11.76 -13.22
CA LEU A 52 -18.82 11.85 -13.17
C LEU A 52 -18.27 13.29 -13.24
N GLY A 53 -19.14 14.28 -13.45
CA GLY A 53 -18.72 15.67 -13.65
C GLY A 53 -18.03 15.92 -15.00
N THR A 54 -17.46 17.12 -15.15
CA THR A 54 -16.78 17.55 -16.38
C THR A 54 -15.36 17.02 -16.40
N PHE A 55 -15.04 16.21 -17.39
CA PHE A 55 -13.68 15.71 -17.60
C PHE A 55 -12.78 16.83 -18.14
N ASN A 56 -11.58 16.93 -17.58
CA ASN A 56 -10.52 17.81 -18.04
C ASN A 56 -9.46 17.03 -18.82
N ASP A 57 -8.79 17.72 -19.73
CA ASP A 57 -7.68 17.14 -20.48
C ASP A 57 -6.47 16.94 -19.56
N MET A 58 -5.78 15.82 -19.74
CA MET A 58 -4.58 15.41 -19.01
C MET A 58 -3.58 14.86 -20.01
N GLU A 59 -2.51 15.60 -20.24
CA GLU A 59 -1.39 15.19 -21.09
C GLU A 59 -0.60 14.05 -20.42
N VAL A 60 -0.25 13.03 -21.18
CA VAL A 60 0.50 11.87 -20.71
C VAL A 60 1.62 11.53 -21.69
N ASP A 61 2.85 11.76 -21.22
CA ASP A 61 4.06 11.28 -21.88
C ASP A 61 4.33 9.83 -21.48
N SER A 62 4.41 8.96 -22.47
CA SER A 62 4.76 7.56 -22.31
C SER A 62 5.95 7.16 -23.13
N TYR A 63 6.56 6.05 -22.72
CA TYR A 63 7.68 5.43 -23.41
C TYR A 63 7.34 3.98 -23.69
N VAL A 64 7.52 3.55 -24.94
CA VAL A 64 7.08 2.23 -25.43
C VAL A 64 8.28 1.48 -25.98
N THR A 65 8.30 0.14 -25.88
CA THR A 65 9.43 -0.62 -26.43
C THR A 65 9.43 -0.55 -27.96
N ASN A 66 10.63 -0.64 -28.54
CA ASN A 66 10.78 -0.75 -29.99
C ASN A 66 10.67 -2.22 -30.42
N ILE A 67 9.78 -2.49 -31.37
CA ILE A 67 9.50 -3.84 -31.88
C ILE A 67 10.30 -4.20 -33.16
N TYR A 68 11.10 -3.30 -33.73
CA TYR A 68 11.83 -3.55 -34.99
C TYR A 68 13.24 -4.09 -34.81
N ASP A 69 13.54 -5.20 -35.50
CA ASP A 69 14.84 -5.91 -35.53
C ASP A 69 16.04 -5.04 -35.85
N ASN A 70 15.91 -4.15 -36.82
CA ASN A 70 17.02 -3.39 -37.38
C ASN A 70 17.09 -1.93 -36.92
N ALA A 71 16.24 -1.52 -35.98
CA ALA A 71 16.29 -0.15 -35.50
C ALA A 71 17.56 0.09 -34.65
N PRO A 72 18.28 1.21 -34.86
CA PRO A 72 19.40 1.59 -34.01
C PRO A 72 18.95 1.72 -32.54
N VAL A 73 19.90 1.68 -31.60
CA VAL A 73 19.61 1.92 -30.17
C VAL A 73 18.93 3.28 -30.04
N LEU A 74 17.62 3.26 -29.83
CA LEU A 74 16.79 4.45 -29.82
C LEU A 74 17.07 5.31 -28.58
N GLY A 75 17.02 6.62 -28.78
CA GLY A 75 16.98 7.60 -27.72
C GLY A 75 15.63 7.59 -27.01
N CYS A 76 15.53 8.32 -25.89
CA CYS A 76 14.24 8.46 -25.20
C CYS A 76 13.20 9.22 -26.02
N TYR A 77 13.64 10.09 -26.92
CA TYR A 77 12.78 10.81 -27.84
C TYR A 77 12.08 9.86 -28.81
N ASP A 78 12.83 8.94 -29.41
CA ASP A 78 12.29 8.01 -30.39
C ASP A 78 11.31 7.00 -29.76
N LEU A 79 11.53 6.62 -28.49
CA LEU A 79 10.60 5.77 -27.74
C LEU A 79 9.40 6.53 -27.17
N SER A 80 9.35 7.85 -27.30
CA SER A 80 8.33 8.67 -26.64
C SER A 80 7.04 8.72 -27.43
N TYR A 81 5.94 8.67 -26.69
CA TYR A 81 4.59 8.89 -27.16
C TYR A 81 3.93 9.95 -26.28
N HIS A 82 3.43 10.99 -26.90
CA HIS A 82 2.64 12.01 -26.22
C HIS A 82 1.17 11.84 -26.62
N GLY A 83 0.30 11.67 -25.64
CA GLY A 83 -1.13 11.55 -25.90
C GLY A 83 -1.96 12.23 -24.83
N LEU A 84 -3.24 12.41 -25.15
CA LEU A 84 -4.20 13.09 -24.31
C LEU A 84 -5.18 12.09 -23.70
N LEU A 85 -5.21 12.03 -22.38
CA LEU A 85 -6.30 11.39 -21.63
C LEU A 85 -7.25 12.47 -21.12
N LYS A 86 -8.44 12.04 -20.70
CA LYS A 86 -9.37 12.89 -19.98
C LYS A 86 -9.56 12.36 -18.57
N VAL A 87 -9.63 13.23 -17.57
CA VAL A 87 -9.80 12.85 -16.17
C VAL A 87 -10.96 13.60 -15.52
N SER A 88 -11.77 12.90 -14.74
CA SER A 88 -12.86 13.50 -13.97
C SER A 88 -12.32 14.36 -12.82
N PRO A 89 -13.15 15.24 -12.24
CA PRO A 89 -12.86 15.79 -10.92
C PRO A 89 -12.69 14.67 -9.90
N LYS A 90 -11.85 14.91 -8.90
CA LYS A 90 -11.66 14.00 -7.77
C LYS A 90 -12.93 13.90 -6.93
N HIS A 91 -13.37 12.68 -6.66
CA HIS A 91 -14.36 12.37 -5.64
C HIS A 91 -13.66 11.90 -4.36
N GLU A 92 -13.78 12.65 -3.27
CA GLU A 92 -13.19 12.26 -1.98
C GLU A 92 -14.12 11.33 -1.20
N ILE A 93 -13.64 10.14 -0.85
CA ILE A 93 -14.38 9.17 -0.04
C ILE A 93 -14.13 9.45 1.43
N LEU A 94 -15.05 10.20 2.05
CA LEU A 94 -15.07 10.44 3.48
C LEU A 94 -15.27 9.14 4.26
N CYS A 95 -14.63 9.04 5.42
CA CYS A 95 -14.74 7.89 6.31
C CYS A 95 -15.46 8.31 7.59
N ASP A 96 -16.63 7.71 7.86
CA ASP A 96 -17.28 7.85 9.17
C ASP A 96 -16.48 7.04 10.21
N MET A 97 -15.43 7.65 10.73
CA MET A 97 -14.54 7.01 11.71
C MET A 97 -15.28 6.69 13.02
N LYS A 98 -16.36 7.41 13.34
CA LYS A 98 -17.17 7.11 14.53
C LYS A 98 -17.88 5.77 14.37
N PHE A 99 -18.51 5.56 13.23
CA PHE A 99 -19.19 4.30 12.91
C PHE A 99 -18.20 3.14 12.75
N ILE A 100 -17.10 3.35 12.03
CA ILE A 100 -16.04 2.34 11.84
C ILE A 100 -15.41 1.95 13.17
N ARG A 101 -15.07 2.92 14.04
CA ARG A 101 -14.56 2.66 15.38
C ARG A 101 -15.54 1.83 16.20
N ALA A 102 -16.84 2.15 16.18
CA ALA A 102 -17.84 1.39 16.91
C ALA A 102 -17.86 -0.08 16.46
N ARG A 103 -17.87 -0.34 15.15
CA ARG A 103 -17.82 -1.69 14.56
C ARG A 103 -16.54 -2.45 14.90
N VAL A 104 -15.40 -1.77 14.88
CA VAL A 104 -14.11 -2.35 15.31
C VAL A 104 -14.16 -2.77 16.78
N LEU A 105 -14.64 -1.90 17.67
CA LEU A 105 -14.69 -2.18 19.11
C LEU A 105 -15.74 -3.23 19.50
N GLU A 106 -16.75 -3.48 18.66
CA GLU A 106 -17.70 -4.60 18.81
C GLU A 106 -17.07 -5.96 18.48
N THR A 107 -15.93 -5.97 17.75
CA THR A 107 -15.21 -7.20 17.41
C THR A 107 -14.35 -7.65 18.58
N GLU A 108 -14.54 -8.89 19.06
CA GLU A 108 -13.86 -9.43 20.25
C GLU A 108 -12.33 -9.25 20.21
N ALA A 109 -11.71 -9.48 19.04
CA ALA A 109 -10.28 -9.33 18.82
C ALA A 109 -9.72 -7.91 19.05
N TYR A 110 -10.60 -6.89 19.04
CA TYR A 110 -10.25 -5.47 19.11
C TYR A 110 -10.97 -4.70 20.23
N ALA A 111 -11.90 -5.33 20.96
CA ALA A 111 -12.67 -4.69 22.02
C ALA A 111 -11.78 -4.02 23.09
N ALA A 112 -10.64 -4.64 23.42
CA ALA A 112 -9.68 -4.14 24.39
C ALA A 112 -8.95 -2.85 23.97
N LEU A 113 -9.03 -2.42 22.69
CA LEU A 113 -8.47 -1.15 22.24
C LEU A 113 -9.14 0.04 22.94
N LYS A 114 -10.41 -0.09 23.33
CA LYS A 114 -11.17 0.93 24.05
C LYS A 114 -10.49 1.35 25.37
N ASP A 115 -9.83 0.41 26.05
CA ASP A 115 -9.13 0.68 27.31
C ASP A 115 -7.80 1.41 27.13
N LEU A 116 -7.29 1.44 25.90
CA LEU A 116 -6.04 2.11 25.53
C LEU A 116 -6.27 3.58 25.12
N GLU A 117 -7.51 3.99 24.91
CA GLU A 117 -7.88 5.37 24.64
C GLU A 117 -7.73 6.24 25.90
N HIS A 118 -7.41 7.52 25.70
CA HIS A 118 -7.35 8.46 26.81
C HIS A 118 -8.74 8.67 27.43
N LYS A 119 -8.93 8.19 28.67
CA LYS A 119 -10.24 8.18 29.35
C LYS A 119 -10.91 9.55 29.53
N LYS A 120 -10.11 10.63 29.61
CA LYS A 120 -10.60 12.00 29.82
C LYS A 120 -11.10 12.70 28.55
N LEU A 121 -10.82 12.13 27.38
CA LEU A 121 -11.20 12.72 26.10
C LEU A 121 -12.67 12.40 25.77
N THR A 122 -13.31 13.32 25.05
CA THR A 122 -14.60 13.06 24.38
C THR A 122 -14.44 11.97 23.32
N GLU A 123 -15.54 11.49 22.76
CA GLU A 123 -15.47 10.49 21.70
C GLU A 123 -14.80 11.06 20.44
N GLU A 124 -15.15 12.28 20.08
CA GLU A 124 -14.61 12.99 18.92
C GLU A 124 -13.10 13.22 19.09
N GLU A 125 -12.66 13.66 20.27
CA GLU A 125 -11.23 13.83 20.59
C GLU A 125 -10.47 12.50 20.59
N LYS A 126 -11.10 11.38 21.01
CA LYS A 126 -10.47 10.05 20.93
C LYS A 126 -10.28 9.61 19.50
N ILE A 127 -11.28 9.84 18.65
CA ILE A 127 -11.22 9.52 17.22
C ILE A 127 -10.10 10.31 16.57
N GLU A 128 -10.12 11.64 16.70
CA GLU A 128 -9.11 12.52 16.11
C GLU A 128 -7.69 12.16 16.56
N LYS A 129 -7.53 11.80 17.84
CA LYS A 129 -6.22 11.53 18.41
C LYS A 129 -5.69 10.12 18.12
N HIS A 130 -6.53 9.09 18.18
CA HIS A 130 -6.07 7.70 18.23
C HIS A 130 -6.40 6.87 16.99
N TRP A 131 -7.34 7.33 16.16
CA TRP A 131 -7.84 6.57 15.03
C TRP A 131 -7.49 7.27 13.72
N PHE A 132 -6.91 6.51 12.79
CA PHE A 132 -6.43 7.02 11.51
C PHE A 132 -6.88 6.10 10.38
N THR A 133 -7.07 6.65 9.20
CA THR A 133 -7.19 5.89 7.96
C THR A 133 -5.90 5.99 7.18
N PHE A 134 -5.54 4.89 6.54
CA PHE A 134 -4.66 4.90 5.38
C PHE A 134 -5.51 4.63 4.14
N TYR A 135 -4.83 4.37 3.02
CA TYR A 135 -5.47 4.11 1.75
C TYR A 135 -6.43 2.91 1.75
N GLY A 136 -7.36 2.92 0.79
CA GLY A 136 -8.24 1.80 0.47
C GLY A 136 -8.04 1.28 -0.95
N SER A 137 -8.23 -0.02 -1.14
CA SER A 137 -8.24 -0.67 -2.46
C SER A 137 -9.66 -1.19 -2.73
N SER A 138 -10.12 -1.06 -3.97
CA SER A 138 -11.52 -1.30 -4.35
C SER A 138 -11.62 -2.11 -5.64
N VAL A 139 -12.75 -2.80 -5.79
CA VAL A 139 -13.23 -3.42 -7.04
C VAL A 139 -14.75 -3.21 -7.18
N PHE A 140 -15.24 -3.07 -8.40
CA PHE A 140 -16.68 -3.10 -8.68
C PHE A 140 -17.22 -4.54 -8.66
N LEU A 141 -18.32 -4.76 -7.94
CA LEU A 141 -19.05 -6.03 -7.91
C LEU A 141 -20.30 -5.93 -8.78
N PRO A 142 -20.25 -6.36 -10.06
CA PRO A 142 -21.33 -6.12 -11.02
C PRO A 142 -22.65 -6.80 -10.64
N ASP A 143 -22.59 -7.99 -10.04
CA ASP A 143 -23.79 -8.74 -9.61
C ASP A 143 -24.57 -8.06 -8.48
N HIS A 144 -23.92 -7.11 -7.79
CA HIS A 144 -24.47 -6.37 -6.66
C HIS A 144 -24.59 -4.87 -6.91
N ASP A 145 -24.08 -4.38 -8.05
CA ASP A 145 -24.15 -2.98 -8.46
C ASP A 145 -23.46 -2.00 -7.50
N VAL A 146 -22.33 -2.43 -6.89
CA VAL A 146 -21.64 -1.70 -5.83
C VAL A 146 -20.12 -1.75 -5.96
N HIS A 147 -19.43 -0.74 -5.42
CA HIS A 147 -17.98 -0.79 -5.20
C HIS A 147 -17.68 -1.42 -3.83
N TYR A 148 -16.82 -2.44 -3.83
CA TYR A 148 -16.32 -3.10 -2.63
C TYR A 148 -14.93 -2.57 -2.31
N LEU A 149 -14.82 -1.75 -1.28
CA LEU A 149 -13.59 -1.10 -0.87
C LEU A 149 -13.10 -1.66 0.46
N VAL A 150 -11.83 -2.07 0.52
CA VAL A 150 -11.16 -2.43 1.76
C VAL A 150 -10.21 -1.33 2.17
N ARG A 151 -10.49 -0.73 3.32
CA ARG A 151 -9.71 0.35 3.91
C ARG A 151 -8.83 -0.17 5.04
N ARG A 152 -7.61 0.34 5.14
CA ARG A 152 -6.76 0.14 6.31
C ARG A 152 -7.10 1.20 7.37
N VAL A 153 -7.62 0.74 8.50
CA VAL A 153 -7.86 1.53 9.72
C VAL A 153 -6.74 1.26 10.71
N VAL A 154 -6.31 2.30 11.41
CA VAL A 154 -5.17 2.24 12.32
C VAL A 154 -5.54 2.77 13.69
N PHE A 155 -5.18 2.01 14.71
CA PHE A 155 -5.20 2.47 16.10
C PHE A 155 -3.79 2.78 16.61
N SER A 156 -3.59 3.98 17.15
CA SER A 156 -2.34 4.38 17.81
C SER A 156 -2.60 4.90 19.22
N GLY A 157 -2.07 4.20 20.23
CA GLY A 157 -2.08 4.69 21.62
C GLY A 157 -1.22 5.96 21.80
N GLU A 158 -0.16 6.15 21.00
CA GLU A 158 0.71 7.34 21.04
C GLU A 158 0.09 8.55 20.31
N GLY A 159 -1.01 8.35 19.58
CA GLY A 159 -1.67 9.36 18.76
C GLY A 159 -0.88 9.77 17.51
N LYS A 160 -0.11 8.83 16.95
CA LYS A 160 0.67 9.04 15.73
C LYS A 160 0.38 7.92 14.74
N ALA A 161 -0.17 8.27 13.57
CA ALA A 161 -0.52 7.31 12.52
C ALA A 161 0.66 6.40 12.11
N ASN A 162 1.89 6.92 12.10
CA ASN A 162 3.11 6.17 11.79
C ASN A 162 3.70 5.35 12.96
N ARG A 163 3.00 5.32 14.10
CA ARG A 163 3.30 4.45 15.26
C ARG A 163 2.03 3.74 15.71
N PRO A 164 1.46 2.88 14.85
CA PRO A 164 0.28 2.11 15.19
C PRO A 164 0.61 1.02 16.22
N ILE A 165 -0.33 0.73 17.10
CA ILE A 165 -0.33 -0.54 17.85
C ILE A 165 -0.72 -1.65 16.88
N THR A 166 -1.88 -1.48 16.23
CA THR A 166 -2.41 -2.44 15.26
C THR A 166 -3.08 -1.72 14.09
N SER A 167 -3.07 -2.40 12.95
CA SER A 167 -3.81 -2.05 11.73
C SER A 167 -4.91 -3.08 11.50
N ILE A 168 -6.02 -2.64 10.94
CA ILE A 168 -7.26 -3.40 10.82
C ILE A 168 -7.81 -3.15 9.42
N LEU A 169 -8.24 -4.21 8.73
CA LEU A 169 -8.90 -4.08 7.43
C LEU A 169 -10.41 -4.05 7.63
N VAL A 170 -11.04 -3.03 7.07
CA VAL A 170 -12.49 -2.86 7.10
C VAL A 170 -12.99 -2.79 5.66
N ALA A 171 -13.89 -3.69 5.30
CA ALA A 171 -14.61 -3.67 4.04
C ALA A 171 -15.83 -2.76 4.14
N GLN A 172 -16.01 -1.91 3.15
CA GLN A 172 -17.08 -0.93 3.01
C GLN A 172 -17.71 -1.11 1.63
N ILE A 173 -19.00 -0.78 1.51
CA ILE A 173 -19.75 -0.87 0.26
C ILE A 173 -20.23 0.52 -0.13
N TYR A 174 -20.13 0.82 -1.42
CA TYR A 174 -20.57 2.09 -1.99
C TYR A 174 -21.48 1.84 -3.19
N ASP A 175 -22.46 2.71 -3.42
CA ASP A 175 -23.21 2.73 -4.67
C ASP A 175 -22.32 3.20 -5.84
N LYS A 176 -22.82 3.15 -7.08
CA LYS A 176 -22.09 3.60 -8.29
C LYS A 176 -21.57 5.04 -8.26
N ASN A 177 -22.17 5.89 -7.42
CA ASN A 177 -21.79 7.29 -7.26
C ASN A 177 -20.84 7.49 -6.06
N TRP A 178 -20.27 6.39 -5.53
CA TRP A 178 -19.37 6.37 -4.39
C TRP A 178 -19.97 6.89 -3.07
N ASN A 179 -21.30 6.79 -2.91
CA ASN A 179 -21.93 7.06 -1.63
C ASN A 179 -21.90 5.80 -0.75
N GLU A 180 -21.42 5.93 0.49
CA GLU A 180 -21.31 4.77 1.39
C GLU A 180 -22.67 4.23 1.79
N LEU A 181 -22.87 2.93 1.59
CA LEU A 181 -24.10 2.21 1.94
C LEU A 181 -23.98 1.63 3.36
N ASN A 182 -24.09 2.48 4.36
CA ASN A 182 -24.00 2.09 5.77
C ASN A 182 -25.16 1.17 6.21
N GLY A 183 -24.83 0.03 6.85
CA GLY A 183 -25.80 -0.96 7.29
C GLY A 183 -26.37 -1.82 6.15
N HIS A 184 -25.82 -1.70 4.95
CA HIS A 184 -26.21 -2.52 3.80
C HIS A 184 -25.74 -3.97 3.98
N PHE A 185 -26.42 -4.90 3.29
CA PHE A 185 -26.04 -6.30 3.30
C PHE A 185 -26.02 -6.87 1.89
N LEU A 186 -25.02 -7.71 1.61
CA LEU A 186 -24.96 -8.49 0.38
C LEU A 186 -25.33 -9.94 0.68
N ASN A 187 -26.13 -10.52 -0.19
CA ASN A 187 -26.52 -11.92 -0.15
C ASN A 187 -25.65 -12.68 -1.16
N VAL A 188 -24.66 -13.41 -0.66
CA VAL A 188 -23.65 -14.06 -1.51
C VAL A 188 -23.81 -15.57 -1.43
N LEU A 189 -23.77 -16.25 -2.58
CA LEU A 189 -23.81 -17.71 -2.62
C LEU A 189 -22.44 -18.25 -2.22
N ASN A 190 -22.39 -19.01 -1.13
CA ASN A 190 -21.14 -19.61 -0.68
C ASN A 190 -20.68 -20.70 -1.67
N PRO A 191 -19.43 -20.66 -2.16
CA PRO A 191 -18.98 -21.56 -3.22
C PRO A 191 -18.85 -23.02 -2.78
N ASN A 192 -18.61 -23.26 -1.49
CA ASN A 192 -18.41 -24.60 -0.95
C ASN A 192 -19.72 -25.29 -0.56
N THR A 193 -20.71 -24.51 -0.11
CA THR A 193 -21.97 -25.05 0.44
C THR A 193 -23.18 -24.79 -0.45
N GLY A 194 -23.08 -23.87 -1.42
CA GLY A 194 -24.21 -23.43 -2.23
C GLY A 194 -25.32 -22.74 -1.44
N LYS A 195 -25.04 -22.30 -0.20
CA LYS A 195 -26.01 -21.60 0.66
C LYS A 195 -25.79 -20.10 0.60
N LEU A 196 -26.89 -19.36 0.67
CA LEU A 196 -26.84 -17.90 0.77
C LEU A 196 -26.25 -17.48 2.11
N GLN A 197 -25.25 -16.61 2.08
CA GLN A 197 -24.62 -15.98 3.25
C GLN A 197 -24.90 -14.48 3.24
N HIS A 198 -25.25 -13.95 4.40
CA HIS A 198 -25.52 -12.54 4.60
C HIS A 198 -24.25 -11.84 5.08
N HIS A 199 -23.73 -10.91 4.29
CA HIS A 199 -22.56 -10.08 4.62
C HIS A 199 -23.03 -8.66 4.90
N ALA A 200 -23.01 -8.24 6.16
CA ALA A 200 -23.37 -6.88 6.55
C ALA A 200 -22.16 -5.94 6.52
N PHE A 201 -22.36 -4.70 6.07
CA PHE A 201 -21.32 -3.69 5.89
C PHE A 201 -21.57 -2.42 6.71
N PRO A 202 -20.50 -1.73 7.16
CA PRO A 202 -19.10 -2.09 7.00
C PRO A 202 -18.70 -3.31 7.85
N GLN A 203 -17.73 -4.05 7.36
CA GLN A 203 -17.30 -5.34 7.91
C GLN A 203 -15.83 -5.31 8.30
N VAL A 204 -15.55 -5.60 9.57
CA VAL A 204 -14.18 -5.86 10.03
C VAL A 204 -13.77 -7.25 9.54
N LEU A 205 -12.72 -7.35 8.73
CA LEU A 205 -12.27 -8.65 8.23
C LEU A 205 -11.68 -9.48 9.39
N PRO A 206 -12.15 -10.73 9.61
CA PRO A 206 -11.80 -11.52 10.79
C PRO A 206 -10.43 -12.18 10.64
N ILE A 207 -9.38 -11.37 10.68
CA ILE A 207 -7.99 -11.81 10.49
C ILE A 207 -7.31 -11.91 11.85
N ALA A 208 -6.84 -13.12 12.20
CA ALA A 208 -6.18 -13.36 13.47
C ALA A 208 -4.92 -12.49 13.65
N VAL A 209 -4.86 -11.73 14.75
CA VAL A 209 -3.74 -10.84 15.07
C VAL A 209 -3.37 -10.94 16.54
N ASN A 210 -2.08 -11.13 16.82
CA ASN A 210 -1.54 -11.12 18.18
C ASN A 210 -0.96 -9.75 18.49
N TRP A 211 -1.70 -8.96 19.27
CA TRP A 211 -1.28 -7.64 19.74
C TRP A 211 -1.49 -7.49 21.24
N ASP A 212 -0.76 -6.55 21.84
CA ASP A 212 -0.88 -6.14 23.24
C ASP A 212 -0.68 -4.62 23.35
N ARG A 213 -0.83 -4.05 24.55
CA ARG A 213 -0.72 -2.59 24.77
C ARG A 213 0.61 -1.97 24.34
N ASN A 214 1.70 -2.72 24.39
CA ASN A 214 3.05 -2.27 24.04
C ASN A 214 3.47 -2.69 22.62
N SER A 215 2.62 -3.45 21.93
CA SER A 215 2.86 -3.87 20.57
C SER A 215 2.96 -2.66 19.62
N LYS A 216 3.80 -2.80 18.59
CA LYS A 216 3.96 -1.81 17.53
C LYS A 216 3.86 -2.50 16.18
N TYR A 217 3.20 -1.84 15.23
CA TYR A 217 3.11 -2.31 13.83
C TYR A 217 2.49 -3.71 13.70
N ARG A 218 1.50 -4.05 14.54
CA ARG A 218 0.71 -5.29 14.42
C ARG A 218 -0.39 -5.14 13.38
N GLY A 219 -0.99 -6.27 13.02
CA GLY A 219 -2.12 -6.32 12.11
C GLY A 219 -1.71 -6.16 10.65
N GLN A 220 -2.72 -5.90 9.82
CA GLN A 220 -2.63 -6.04 8.38
C GLN A 220 -2.29 -4.72 7.72
N GLU A 221 -1.38 -4.76 6.76
CA GLU A 221 -1.02 -3.59 5.95
C GLU A 221 -1.17 -3.89 4.47
N ASP A 222 -1.17 -2.81 3.71
CA ASP A 222 -1.13 -2.80 2.26
C ASP A 222 -2.24 -3.65 1.58
N PRO A 223 -3.53 -3.39 1.89
CA PRO A 223 -4.62 -4.14 1.29
C PRO A 223 -4.68 -3.93 -0.23
N ARG A 224 -4.82 -5.03 -0.96
CA ARG A 224 -5.02 -5.09 -2.41
C ARG A 224 -6.23 -5.98 -2.68
N VAL A 225 -7.30 -5.38 -3.17
CA VAL A 225 -8.50 -6.10 -3.57
C VAL A 225 -8.38 -6.45 -5.04
N VAL A 226 -8.63 -7.71 -5.37
CA VAL A 226 -8.70 -8.21 -6.75
C VAL A 226 -9.98 -8.98 -6.95
N LEU A 227 -10.54 -8.88 -8.16
CA LEU A 227 -11.76 -9.59 -8.51
C LEU A 227 -11.39 -10.85 -9.29
N ARG A 228 -11.55 -12.01 -8.65
CA ARG A 228 -11.39 -13.32 -9.30
C ARG A 228 -12.67 -13.69 -10.03
N ARG A 229 -12.57 -14.38 -11.18
CA ARG A 229 -13.73 -15.04 -11.79
C ARG A 229 -14.00 -16.34 -11.02
N GLY A 230 -14.84 -16.24 -9.99
CA GLY A 230 -15.24 -17.38 -9.17
C GLY A 230 -16.26 -18.27 -9.88
N ARG A 231 -16.45 -19.48 -9.34
CA ARG A 231 -17.37 -20.49 -9.87
C ARG A 231 -18.84 -20.03 -9.95
N PHE A 232 -19.26 -19.15 -9.05
CA PHE A 232 -20.64 -18.66 -8.94
C PHE A 232 -20.79 -17.17 -9.26
N GLY A 233 -19.75 -16.55 -9.81
CA GLY A 233 -19.71 -15.11 -10.07
C GLY A 233 -18.40 -14.47 -9.61
N PRO A 234 -18.31 -13.14 -9.69
CA PRO A 234 -17.15 -12.37 -9.25
C PRO A 234 -16.86 -12.57 -7.76
N ASP A 235 -15.61 -12.89 -7.43
CA ASP A 235 -15.17 -13.22 -6.07
C ASP A 235 -14.04 -12.27 -5.64
N PRO A 236 -14.33 -11.28 -4.78
CA PRO A 236 -13.32 -10.33 -4.32
C PRO A 236 -12.38 -11.02 -3.34
N LEU A 237 -11.08 -11.02 -3.66
CA LEU A 237 -10.02 -11.49 -2.78
C LEU A 237 -9.26 -10.29 -2.24
N VAL A 238 -8.95 -10.34 -0.94
CA VAL A 238 -8.21 -9.27 -0.28
C VAL A 238 -6.83 -9.79 0.07
N MET A 239 -5.82 -9.27 -0.61
CA MET A 239 -4.41 -9.56 -0.34
C MET A 239 -3.83 -8.49 0.56
N PHE A 240 -2.96 -8.89 1.49
CA PHE A 240 -2.36 -7.98 2.46
C PHE A 240 -1.10 -8.60 3.03
N ASN A 241 -0.25 -7.78 3.64
CA ASN A 241 0.85 -8.29 4.45
C ASN A 241 0.50 -8.22 5.94
N THR A 242 0.92 -9.22 6.72
CA THR A 242 0.82 -9.17 8.19
C THR A 242 1.92 -9.98 8.86
N LEU A 243 2.16 -9.73 10.14
CA LEU A 243 3.07 -10.55 10.92
C LEU A 243 2.45 -11.93 11.15
N THR A 244 3.28 -12.96 11.04
CA THR A 244 2.94 -14.32 11.48
C THR A 244 2.53 -14.33 12.96
N GLN A 245 1.78 -15.34 13.39
CA GLN A 245 1.28 -15.42 14.77
C GLN A 245 2.38 -15.37 15.84
N ASN A 246 3.58 -15.90 15.54
CA ASN A 246 4.76 -15.80 16.41
C ASN A 246 5.42 -14.41 16.41
N ASN A 247 4.88 -13.45 15.68
CA ASN A 247 5.28 -12.05 15.62
C ASN A 247 6.71 -11.80 15.08
N LYS A 248 7.30 -12.75 14.34
CA LYS A 248 8.69 -12.68 13.86
C LYS A 248 8.85 -12.23 12.41
N LEU A 249 7.93 -12.61 11.53
CA LEU A 249 8.09 -12.43 10.08
C LEU A 249 6.82 -11.84 9.49
N ARG A 250 6.95 -10.80 8.65
CA ARG A 250 5.82 -10.30 7.87
C ARG A 250 5.71 -11.13 6.60
N ARG A 251 4.52 -11.61 6.27
CA ARG A 251 4.24 -12.46 5.10
C ARG A 251 3.05 -11.93 4.33
N LEU A 252 2.93 -12.39 3.09
CA LEU A 252 1.80 -12.12 2.20
C LEU A 252 0.68 -13.11 2.48
N PHE A 253 -0.55 -12.61 2.53
CA PHE A 253 -1.75 -13.39 2.77
C PHE A 253 -2.84 -12.98 1.78
N THR A 254 -3.76 -13.90 1.52
CA THR A 254 -5.08 -13.61 0.96
C THR A 254 -6.15 -14.03 1.96
N ILE A 255 -7.19 -13.22 2.12
CA ILE A 255 -8.46 -13.62 2.72
C ILE A 255 -9.55 -13.58 1.66
N SER A 256 -10.43 -14.57 1.66
CA SER A 256 -11.56 -14.71 0.73
C SER A 256 -12.86 -14.43 1.49
N PRO A 257 -13.36 -13.18 1.56
CA PRO A 257 -14.51 -12.83 2.38
C PRO A 257 -15.76 -13.65 2.05
N PHE A 258 -16.00 -13.94 0.77
CA PHE A 258 -17.17 -14.68 0.30
C PHE A 258 -16.99 -16.21 0.33
N ASP A 259 -15.77 -16.68 0.60
CA ASP A 259 -15.49 -18.08 0.90
C ASP A 259 -15.16 -18.30 2.37
N GLN A 260 -16.11 -17.95 3.25
CA GLN A 260 -16.02 -18.15 4.71
C GLN A 260 -14.73 -17.59 5.32
N TYR A 261 -14.20 -16.49 4.77
CA TYR A 261 -12.96 -15.88 5.23
C TYR A 261 -11.74 -16.82 5.17
N LYS A 262 -11.73 -17.78 4.23
CA LYS A 262 -10.56 -18.64 3.98
C LYS A 262 -9.33 -17.77 3.83
N THR A 263 -8.36 -17.97 4.72
CA THR A 263 -7.12 -17.20 4.78
C THR A 263 -5.95 -18.08 4.41
N VAL A 264 -5.15 -17.65 3.43
CA VAL A 264 -4.00 -18.38 2.92
C VAL A 264 -2.74 -17.53 3.10
N MET A 265 -1.69 -18.15 3.61
CA MET A 265 -0.36 -17.54 3.75
C MET A 265 0.55 -18.02 2.63
N TYR A 266 1.15 -17.08 1.90
CA TYR A 266 2.04 -17.43 0.81
C TYR A 266 3.46 -17.70 1.27
N ARG A 267 4.08 -18.71 0.65
CA ARG A 267 5.44 -19.15 0.93
C ARG A 267 6.08 -19.74 -0.31
N THR A 268 7.38 -19.54 -0.44
CA THR A 268 8.19 -20.18 -1.46
C THR A 268 9.44 -20.78 -0.84
N ASN A 269 9.91 -21.88 -1.42
CA ASN A 269 11.21 -22.49 -1.10
C ASN A 269 12.30 -22.06 -2.09
N ALA A 270 11.94 -21.34 -3.17
CA ALA A 270 12.88 -20.95 -4.21
C ALA A 270 13.89 -19.89 -3.75
N PHE A 271 13.48 -19.01 -2.83
CA PHE A 271 14.35 -17.96 -2.28
C PHE A 271 13.91 -17.54 -0.87
N LYS A 272 14.79 -16.79 -0.20
CA LYS A 272 14.48 -16.19 1.10
C LYS A 272 13.60 -14.95 0.92
N MET A 273 12.33 -15.08 1.26
CA MET A 273 11.37 -13.96 1.32
C MET A 273 11.86 -12.83 2.23
N GLN A 274 11.48 -11.59 1.90
CA GLN A 274 11.83 -10.40 2.64
C GLN A 274 11.21 -10.41 4.05
N THR A 275 11.74 -9.57 4.94
CA THR A 275 11.24 -9.47 6.33
C THR A 275 9.98 -8.63 6.45
N THR A 276 9.79 -7.67 5.53
CA THR A 276 8.72 -6.67 5.60
C THR A 276 7.63 -6.89 4.54
N GLU A 277 7.93 -7.60 3.43
CA GLU A 277 6.95 -7.98 2.39
C GLU A 277 6.06 -6.84 1.89
N LYS A 278 6.63 -5.94 1.07
CA LYS A 278 5.96 -4.76 0.50
C LYS A 278 6.17 -4.67 -0.99
N ASN A 279 5.33 -3.88 -1.66
CA ASN A 279 5.43 -3.53 -3.08
C ASN A 279 5.15 -4.66 -4.09
N TRP A 280 4.63 -5.80 -3.64
CA TRP A 280 4.12 -6.85 -4.53
C TRP A 280 2.84 -6.36 -5.24
N VAL A 281 2.58 -6.91 -6.42
CA VAL A 281 1.45 -6.53 -7.28
C VAL A 281 0.69 -7.78 -7.71
N PRO A 282 -0.56 -7.98 -7.25
CA PRO A 282 -1.35 -9.13 -7.63
C PRO A 282 -2.02 -8.97 -8.99
N PHE A 283 -2.18 -10.09 -9.69
CA PHE A 283 -2.96 -10.21 -10.92
C PHE A 283 -3.39 -11.67 -11.15
N PHE A 284 -4.30 -11.87 -12.10
CA PHE A 284 -4.73 -13.20 -12.55
C PHE A 284 -4.42 -13.36 -14.04
N LEU A 285 -4.13 -14.60 -14.43
CA LEU A 285 -4.12 -15.00 -15.84
C LEU A 285 -5.55 -15.33 -16.28
N LYS A 286 -5.90 -15.05 -17.54
CA LYS A 286 -7.22 -15.38 -18.10
C LYS A 286 -7.59 -16.85 -17.95
N ASP A 287 -6.62 -17.75 -18.04
CA ASP A 287 -6.76 -19.22 -18.06
C ASP A 287 -6.48 -19.90 -16.71
N ASP A 288 -5.92 -19.19 -15.72
CA ASP A 288 -5.67 -19.71 -14.37
C ASP A 288 -6.34 -18.82 -13.31
N GLN A 289 -7.46 -19.33 -12.77
CA GLN A 289 -8.19 -18.72 -11.65
C GLN A 289 -8.00 -19.48 -10.32
N GLU A 290 -7.26 -20.59 -10.33
CA GLU A 290 -6.94 -21.37 -9.12
C GLU A 290 -5.69 -20.83 -8.42
N SER A 291 -4.89 -20.05 -9.15
CA SER A 291 -3.68 -19.41 -8.62
C SER A 291 -3.70 -17.90 -8.83
N VAL A 292 -3.25 -17.17 -7.81
CA VAL A 292 -2.92 -15.75 -7.97
C VAL A 292 -1.47 -15.62 -8.43
N HIS A 293 -1.24 -14.66 -9.31
CA HIS A 293 0.09 -14.31 -9.75
C HIS A 293 0.52 -13.01 -9.07
N PHE A 294 1.80 -12.92 -8.73
CA PHE A 294 2.39 -11.71 -8.17
C PHE A 294 3.58 -11.29 -8.99
N VAL A 295 3.63 -10.01 -9.39
CA VAL A 295 4.93 -9.37 -9.56
C VAL A 295 5.45 -9.14 -8.15
N TYR A 296 6.31 -10.06 -7.69
CA TYR A 296 6.86 -10.04 -6.33
C TYR A 296 7.87 -8.91 -6.15
N SER A 297 8.68 -8.68 -7.18
CA SER A 297 9.58 -7.54 -7.28
C SER A 297 9.69 -7.10 -8.73
N PHE A 298 9.92 -5.80 -8.92
CA PHE A 298 10.30 -5.24 -10.22
C PHE A 298 11.84 -5.23 -10.40
N ASN A 299 12.60 -5.32 -9.30
CA ASN A 299 14.07 -5.42 -9.32
C ASN A 299 14.59 -6.53 -8.38
N PRO A 300 15.00 -7.70 -8.90
CA PRO A 300 14.82 -8.10 -10.30
C PRO A 300 13.33 -8.22 -10.61
N LEU A 301 12.96 -8.20 -11.89
CA LEU A 301 11.60 -8.57 -12.26
C LEU A 301 11.40 -10.03 -11.90
N ARG A 302 10.56 -10.32 -10.91
CA ARG A 302 10.25 -11.67 -10.44
C ARG A 302 8.75 -11.85 -10.37
N VAL A 303 8.24 -12.82 -11.13
CA VAL A 303 6.83 -13.20 -11.17
C VAL A 303 6.65 -14.55 -10.49
N LEU A 304 5.72 -14.61 -9.53
CA LEU A 304 5.36 -15.84 -8.84
C LEU A 304 3.97 -16.31 -9.28
N ASN A 305 3.81 -17.62 -9.39
CA ASN A 305 2.52 -18.29 -9.40
C ASN A 305 2.30 -18.86 -7.98
N CYS A 306 1.18 -18.52 -7.35
CA CYS A 306 0.86 -18.92 -5.98
C CYS A 306 -0.53 -19.55 -5.87
N SER A 307 -0.58 -20.78 -5.36
CA SER A 307 -1.85 -21.49 -5.12
C SER A 307 -2.76 -20.76 -4.12
N LEU A 308 -4.01 -20.49 -4.51
CA LEU A 308 -5.05 -19.97 -3.60
C LEU A 308 -5.56 -21.01 -2.60
N ASP A 309 -5.23 -22.28 -2.78
CA ASP A 309 -5.60 -23.32 -1.84
C ASP A 309 -4.63 -23.43 -0.66
N ASN A 310 -3.33 -23.57 -0.94
CA ASN A 310 -2.33 -23.91 0.08
C ASN A 310 -1.19 -22.87 0.23
N GLY A 311 -1.17 -21.83 -0.62
CA GLY A 311 -0.21 -20.74 -0.56
C GLY A 311 1.21 -21.09 -1.00
N ALA A 312 1.45 -22.27 -1.57
CA ALA A 312 2.73 -22.59 -2.18
C ALA A 312 2.94 -21.73 -3.43
N CYS A 313 4.11 -21.11 -3.53
CA CYS A 313 4.49 -20.24 -4.63
C CYS A 313 5.74 -20.73 -5.36
N ASP A 314 5.64 -20.81 -6.67
CA ASP A 314 6.73 -21.12 -7.58
C ASP A 314 7.14 -19.86 -8.37
N VAL A 315 8.42 -19.78 -8.71
CA VAL A 315 8.93 -18.71 -9.59
C VAL A 315 8.52 -19.07 -11.01
N LEU A 316 7.65 -18.27 -11.60
CA LEU A 316 7.19 -18.44 -12.97
C LEU A 316 8.15 -17.78 -13.96
N PHE A 317 8.71 -16.64 -13.57
CA PHE A 317 9.66 -15.88 -14.38
C PHE A 317 10.56 -15.02 -13.50
N GLU A 318 11.83 -14.90 -13.87
CA GLU A 318 12.78 -14.04 -13.17
C GLU A 318 13.84 -13.50 -14.14
N LEU A 319 14.01 -12.18 -14.18
CA LEU A 319 15.15 -11.55 -14.84
C LEU A 319 16.35 -11.52 -13.90
N PRO A 320 17.59 -11.57 -14.41
CA PRO A 320 18.76 -11.37 -13.58
C PRO A 320 18.79 -9.93 -13.00
N HIS A 321 19.48 -9.73 -11.86
CA HIS A 321 19.48 -8.47 -11.11
C HIS A 321 19.97 -7.25 -11.90
N ASP A 322 20.96 -7.42 -12.76
CA ASP A 322 21.45 -6.39 -13.67
C ASP A 322 20.42 -6.02 -14.74
N PHE A 323 19.37 -6.83 -14.90
CA PHE A 323 18.22 -6.58 -15.78
C PHE A 323 16.94 -6.10 -15.10
N GLY A 324 16.97 -5.91 -13.78
CA GLY A 324 15.82 -5.42 -13.03
C GLY A 324 15.52 -3.93 -13.23
N MET A 325 14.34 -3.53 -12.77
CA MET A 325 13.91 -2.15 -12.80
C MET A 325 14.64 -1.26 -11.78
N SER A 326 14.77 0.04 -12.02
CA SER A 326 15.25 0.97 -10.99
C SER A 326 14.47 0.86 -9.67
N SER A 327 15.17 0.99 -8.54
CA SER A 327 14.61 0.88 -7.18
C SER A 327 13.59 1.98 -6.82
N GLU A 328 13.57 3.04 -7.61
CA GLU A 328 12.61 4.14 -7.58
C GLU A 328 11.22 3.66 -7.99
N LEU A 329 11.11 2.64 -8.85
CA LEU A 329 9.82 2.04 -9.15
C LEU A 329 9.40 1.14 -7.97
N ARG A 330 8.26 1.48 -7.36
CA ARG A 330 7.65 0.71 -6.29
C ARG A 330 6.40 -0.01 -6.77
N GLY A 331 5.77 -0.74 -5.86
CA GLY A 331 4.59 -1.55 -6.17
C GLY A 331 3.49 -0.74 -6.83
N ALA A 332 2.66 -1.43 -7.61
CA ALA A 332 1.60 -0.87 -8.42
C ALA A 332 0.22 -1.22 -7.90
N THR A 333 -0.83 -0.63 -8.48
CA THR A 333 -2.19 -1.15 -8.34
C THR A 333 -2.24 -2.62 -8.74
N PRO A 334 -3.18 -3.42 -8.22
CA PRO A 334 -3.52 -4.68 -8.88
C PRO A 334 -3.71 -4.47 -10.37
N MET A 335 -3.26 -5.43 -11.17
CA MET A 335 -3.29 -5.28 -12.62
C MET A 335 -4.60 -5.78 -13.18
N LEU A 336 -5.14 -5.07 -14.16
CA LEU A 336 -6.37 -5.44 -14.85
C LEU A 336 -6.06 -5.76 -16.30
N ASN A 337 -6.57 -6.89 -16.80
CA ASN A 337 -6.43 -7.23 -18.21
C ASN A 337 -7.04 -6.16 -19.11
N LEU A 338 -6.50 -6.04 -20.32
CA LEU A 338 -7.19 -5.32 -21.38
C LEU A 338 -8.62 -5.86 -21.60
N PRO A 339 -9.60 -4.99 -21.95
CA PRO A 339 -10.96 -5.41 -22.29
C PRO A 339 -10.96 -6.54 -23.32
N GLN A 340 -11.84 -7.53 -23.16
CA GLN A 340 -11.89 -8.71 -24.05
C GLN A 340 -12.19 -8.36 -25.52
N ALA A 341 -12.73 -7.17 -25.79
CA ALA A 341 -13.00 -6.68 -27.14
C ALA A 341 -11.73 -6.41 -27.96
N ILE A 342 -10.55 -6.40 -27.33
CA ILE A 342 -9.27 -6.14 -28.00
C ILE A 342 -8.65 -7.48 -28.45
N PRO A 343 -8.62 -7.78 -29.77
CA PRO A 343 -7.96 -8.97 -30.27
C PRO A 343 -6.46 -8.88 -30.06
N MET A 344 -5.85 -10.01 -29.68
CA MET A 344 -4.42 -10.12 -29.39
C MET A 344 -3.90 -11.44 -29.98
N ALA A 345 -2.59 -11.53 -30.16
CA ALA A 345 -1.91 -12.77 -30.51
C ALA A 345 -2.25 -13.90 -29.52
N ASP A 346 -2.34 -15.12 -30.04
CA ASP A 346 -2.34 -16.31 -29.19
C ASP A 346 -1.06 -16.33 -28.34
N ASP A 347 -1.15 -16.84 -27.12
CA ASP A 347 -0.07 -16.83 -26.11
C ASP A 347 0.39 -15.43 -25.64
N LYS A 348 -0.36 -14.37 -25.94
CA LYS A 348 -0.13 -13.01 -25.41
C LYS A 348 -1.22 -12.57 -24.43
N GLU A 349 -0.79 -11.97 -23.33
CA GLU A 349 -1.67 -11.33 -22.37
C GLU A 349 -1.10 -10.01 -21.88
N ILE A 350 -1.94 -8.97 -21.80
CA ILE A 350 -1.53 -7.61 -21.42
C ILE A 350 -2.42 -7.15 -20.27
N TRP A 351 -1.81 -6.50 -19.29
CA TRP A 351 -2.47 -5.85 -18.18
C TRP A 351 -2.09 -4.37 -18.10
N VAL A 352 -3.07 -3.56 -17.72
CA VAL A 352 -2.88 -2.16 -17.29
C VAL A 352 -2.70 -2.14 -15.78
N SER A 353 -1.76 -1.32 -15.32
CA SER A 353 -1.55 -1.06 -13.90
C SER A 353 -0.94 0.32 -13.69
N PHE A 354 -1.05 0.83 -12.47
CA PHE A 354 -0.41 2.09 -12.09
C PHE A 354 0.65 1.86 -11.03
N PRO A 355 1.93 1.63 -11.40
CA PRO A 355 3.05 1.72 -10.46
C PRO A 355 3.21 3.13 -9.92
N ARG A 356 4.03 3.26 -8.88
CA ARG A 356 4.41 4.56 -8.33
C ARG A 356 5.93 4.69 -8.27
N THR A 357 6.43 5.86 -8.60
CA THR A 357 7.82 6.23 -8.34
C THR A 357 8.00 6.61 -6.88
N ARG A 358 9.24 6.49 -6.39
CA ARG A 358 9.75 7.15 -5.19
C ARG A 358 11.05 7.83 -5.55
N ILE A 359 10.99 9.14 -5.74
CA ILE A 359 12.14 9.96 -6.10
C ILE A 359 12.60 10.72 -4.85
N SER A 360 13.86 10.56 -4.47
CA SER A 360 14.46 11.27 -3.34
C SER A 360 15.05 12.61 -3.76
N ASP A 361 15.02 13.58 -2.85
CA ASP A 361 15.65 14.91 -2.99
C ASP A 361 15.35 15.61 -4.31
N CYS A 362 14.06 15.67 -4.66
CA CYS A 362 13.61 16.20 -5.92
C CYS A 362 12.38 17.10 -5.74
N GLY A 363 12.47 18.29 -6.33
CA GLY A 363 11.45 19.34 -6.28
C GLY A 363 10.90 19.59 -4.87
N CYS A 364 9.57 19.47 -4.76
CA CYS A 364 8.79 19.81 -3.58
C CYS A 364 9.01 18.94 -2.34
N SER A 365 9.83 17.88 -2.37
CA SER A 365 10.02 17.04 -1.18
C SER A 365 11.39 16.34 -1.09
N GLU A 366 11.74 15.89 0.12
CA GLU A 366 12.85 14.93 0.35
C GLU A 366 12.51 13.57 -0.27
N THR A 367 11.21 13.28 -0.43
CA THR A 367 10.72 12.10 -1.12
C THR A 367 9.37 12.39 -1.77
N MET A 368 9.31 12.24 -3.10
CA MET A 368 8.08 12.37 -3.88
C MET A 368 7.60 10.99 -4.37
N TYR A 369 6.31 10.74 -4.23
CA TYR A 369 5.64 9.59 -4.84
C TYR A 369 4.63 10.05 -5.87
N ARG A 370 4.72 9.51 -7.10
CA ARG A 370 3.73 9.75 -8.15
C ARG A 370 3.38 8.47 -8.91
N PRO A 371 2.09 8.27 -9.25
CA PRO A 371 1.65 7.27 -10.20
C PRO A 371 2.35 7.36 -11.55
N MET A 372 2.45 6.24 -12.25
CA MET A 372 2.74 6.14 -13.68
C MET A 372 1.80 5.08 -14.25
N LEU A 373 1.42 5.19 -15.52
CA LEU A 373 0.75 4.14 -16.29
C LEU A 373 1.78 3.07 -16.69
N MET A 374 1.38 1.81 -16.64
CA MET A 374 2.18 0.69 -17.11
C MET A 374 1.33 -0.29 -17.92
N LEU A 375 1.89 -0.75 -19.04
CA LEU A 375 1.45 -1.98 -19.70
C LEU A 375 2.42 -3.10 -19.36
N PHE A 376 1.92 -4.11 -18.66
CA PHE A 376 2.67 -5.32 -18.35
C PHE A 376 2.22 -6.43 -19.29
N VAL A 377 3.16 -7.21 -19.80
CA VAL A 377 2.92 -8.17 -20.88
C VAL A 377 3.46 -9.54 -20.49
N ARG A 378 2.71 -10.57 -20.88
CA ARG A 378 3.15 -11.96 -20.95
C ARG A 378 3.14 -12.41 -22.40
N GLU A 379 4.24 -13.02 -22.84
CA GLU A 379 4.35 -13.72 -24.12
C GLU A 379 4.90 -15.13 -23.89
N GLY A 380 4.07 -16.14 -24.10
CA GLY A 380 4.37 -17.51 -23.73
C GLY A 380 4.68 -17.63 -22.23
N THR A 381 5.96 -17.83 -21.90
CA THR A 381 6.46 -17.92 -20.51
C THR A 381 7.20 -16.66 -20.03
N ASN A 382 7.36 -15.65 -20.89
CA ASN A 382 8.16 -14.46 -20.60
C ASN A 382 7.27 -13.30 -20.14
N PHE A 383 7.79 -12.48 -19.22
CA PHE A 383 7.10 -11.30 -18.71
C PHE A 383 7.98 -10.05 -18.81
N PHE A 384 7.39 -8.91 -19.16
CA PHE A 384 8.09 -7.64 -19.28
C PHE A 384 7.12 -6.45 -19.23
N ALA A 385 7.62 -5.23 -19.06
CA ALA A 385 6.80 -4.03 -19.23
C ALA A 385 7.03 -3.45 -20.63
N GLU A 386 5.94 -3.26 -21.36
CA GLU A 386 5.94 -2.73 -22.72
C GLU A 386 5.92 -1.21 -22.72
N LEU A 387 5.15 -0.63 -21.79
CA LEU A 387 4.95 0.81 -21.72
C LEU A 387 5.10 1.28 -20.27
N LEU A 388 5.76 2.42 -20.10
CA LEU A 388 5.74 3.19 -18.86
C LEU A 388 5.53 4.67 -19.17
N SER A 389 4.61 5.32 -18.46
CA SER A 389 4.48 6.77 -18.52
C SER A 389 5.48 7.50 -17.63
N SER A 390 5.62 8.80 -17.85
CA SER A 390 6.11 9.74 -16.84
C SER A 390 5.14 9.81 -15.64
N SER A 391 5.46 10.64 -14.65
CA SER A 391 4.62 10.87 -13.48
C SER A 391 3.27 11.49 -13.85
N ILE A 392 2.18 10.93 -13.30
CA ILE A 392 0.81 11.42 -13.50
C ILE A 392 0.27 11.92 -12.16
N ASP A 393 -0.34 13.10 -12.13
CA ASP A 393 -1.01 13.67 -10.95
C ASP A 393 -2.53 13.78 -11.08
N PHE A 394 -3.10 13.38 -12.22
CA PHE A 394 -4.54 13.41 -12.47
C PHE A 394 -5.13 14.83 -12.42
N GLY A 395 -4.32 15.86 -12.69
CA GLY A 395 -4.72 17.26 -12.60
C GLY A 395 -4.90 17.74 -11.15
N LEU A 396 -4.35 17.01 -10.18
CA LEU A 396 -4.53 17.28 -8.76
C LEU A 396 -3.41 18.13 -8.18
N GLU A 397 -3.78 19.05 -7.31
CA GLU A 397 -2.86 19.66 -6.38
C GLU A 397 -2.74 18.78 -5.13
N VAL A 398 -1.65 18.00 -5.07
CA VAL A 398 -1.44 17.00 -4.02
C VAL A 398 -1.32 17.67 -2.66
N ILE A 399 -2.18 17.29 -1.70
CA ILE A 399 -2.14 17.88 -0.35
C ILE A 399 -0.79 17.65 0.35
N PRO A 400 -0.35 18.57 1.23
CA PRO A 400 0.85 18.39 2.01
C PRO A 400 0.73 17.20 2.98
N TYR A 401 1.85 16.52 3.21
CA TYR A 401 1.93 15.37 4.11
C TYR A 401 1.53 15.70 5.56
N THR A 402 1.80 16.93 6.02
CA THR A 402 1.35 17.42 7.34
C THR A 402 -0.16 17.57 7.44
N GLY A 403 -0.86 17.71 6.31
CA GLY A 403 -2.30 17.93 6.20
C GLY A 403 -2.70 19.40 6.07
N ASP A 404 -1.75 20.32 6.27
CA ASP A 404 -1.94 21.77 6.28
C ASP A 404 -0.83 22.50 5.51
N GLY A 405 -1.18 23.65 4.93
CA GLY A 405 -0.28 24.50 4.16
C GLY A 405 -0.23 24.18 2.67
N LEU A 406 0.83 24.63 2.00
CA LEU A 406 1.05 24.44 0.56
C LEU A 406 1.52 23.01 0.26
N PRO A 407 1.25 22.42 -0.93
CA PRO A 407 1.71 21.08 -1.32
C PRO A 407 3.19 20.78 -1.02
N CYS A 408 4.04 21.80 -1.16
CA CYS A 408 5.49 21.72 -1.02
C CYS A 408 6.00 22.19 0.35
N SER A 409 5.10 22.40 1.32
CA SER A 409 5.46 22.81 2.68
C SER A 409 6.06 21.66 3.50
N SER A 410 5.74 20.43 3.13
CA SER A 410 6.10 19.22 3.89
C SER A 410 7.27 18.48 3.24
N GLY A 411 8.09 17.80 4.05
CA GLY A 411 9.25 17.05 3.55
C GLY A 411 8.90 15.89 2.61
N GLN A 412 7.62 15.54 2.44
CA GLN A 412 7.14 14.44 1.59
C GLN A 412 5.97 14.90 0.74
N SER A 413 5.94 14.51 -0.54
CA SER A 413 4.76 14.73 -1.40
C SER A 413 4.28 13.37 -1.90
N VAL A 414 3.14 12.92 -1.39
CA VAL A 414 2.70 11.53 -1.54
C VAL A 414 1.37 11.48 -2.28
N LEU A 415 1.40 10.95 -3.50
CA LEU A 415 0.21 10.55 -4.26
C LEU A 415 0.40 9.10 -4.67
N ILE A 416 -0.51 8.22 -4.26
CA ILE A 416 -0.37 6.77 -4.41
C ILE A 416 -1.62 6.22 -5.10
N PRO A 417 -1.47 5.54 -6.26
CA PRO A 417 -2.57 4.78 -6.84
C PRO A 417 -2.71 3.45 -6.07
N ASN A 418 -3.93 3.14 -5.63
CA ASN A 418 -4.20 2.01 -4.76
C ASN A 418 -4.77 0.83 -5.51
N SER A 419 -5.80 1.09 -6.33
CA SER A 419 -6.54 0.08 -7.08
C SER A 419 -7.12 0.65 -8.36
N ILE A 420 -7.19 -0.18 -9.38
CA ILE A 420 -8.14 0.00 -10.48
C ILE A 420 -9.42 -0.68 -10.01
N ASP A 421 -10.50 0.09 -9.84
CA ASP A 421 -11.78 -0.44 -9.36
C ASP A 421 -12.51 -1.21 -10.47
N ASN A 422 -12.53 -0.62 -11.67
CA ASN A 422 -13.02 -1.23 -12.90
C ASN A 422 -12.51 -0.47 -14.13
N TRP A 423 -12.63 -1.09 -15.31
CA TRP A 423 -12.40 -0.45 -16.61
C TRP A 423 -13.38 -1.05 -17.62
N GLU A 424 -14.21 -0.19 -18.22
CA GLU A 424 -15.27 -0.60 -19.13
C GLU A 424 -15.24 0.21 -20.42
N VAL A 425 -15.52 -0.45 -21.55
CA VAL A 425 -15.84 0.23 -22.81
C VAL A 425 -17.34 0.51 -22.80
N THR A 426 -17.72 1.78 -22.70
CA THR A 426 -19.10 2.23 -22.46
C THR A 426 -19.90 2.48 -23.75
N GLY A 427 -19.25 2.53 -24.91
CA GLY A 427 -19.89 2.86 -26.18
C GLY A 427 -19.35 2.08 -27.38
N SER A 428 -20.10 2.07 -28.49
CA SER A 428 -19.71 1.38 -29.74
C SER A 428 -18.49 1.99 -30.43
N ASN A 429 -18.15 3.25 -30.11
CA ASN A 429 -17.05 3.98 -30.74
C ASN A 429 -15.70 3.74 -30.04
N GLY A 430 -15.62 2.76 -29.12
CA GLY A 430 -14.41 2.53 -28.32
C GLY A 430 -14.24 3.53 -27.17
N GLU A 431 -15.29 4.25 -26.79
CA GLU A 431 -15.25 5.09 -25.59
C GLU A 431 -15.15 4.22 -24.33
N ASP A 432 -14.22 4.57 -23.45
CA ASP A 432 -13.94 3.80 -22.25
C ASP A 432 -13.81 4.67 -21.00
N ILE A 433 -14.05 4.07 -19.84
CA ILE A 433 -13.88 4.70 -18.53
C ILE A 433 -13.19 3.71 -17.58
N LEU A 434 -12.10 4.15 -16.96
CA LEU A 434 -11.38 3.44 -15.91
C LEU A 434 -11.53 4.20 -14.59
N SER A 435 -11.99 3.53 -13.53
CA SER A 435 -12.04 4.10 -12.18
C SER A 435 -10.77 3.75 -11.41
N LEU A 436 -10.09 4.76 -10.90
CA LEU A 436 -8.87 4.61 -10.12
C LEU A 436 -9.08 5.14 -8.71
N THR A 437 -8.80 4.31 -7.70
CA THR A 437 -8.72 4.78 -6.32
C THR A 437 -7.28 5.14 -5.97
N PHE A 438 -7.08 6.25 -5.28
CA PHE A 438 -5.77 6.74 -4.86
C PHE A 438 -5.84 7.39 -3.47
N SER A 439 -4.69 7.65 -2.88
CA SER A 439 -4.56 8.34 -1.60
C SER A 439 -3.54 9.46 -1.70
N GLU A 440 -3.84 10.58 -1.05
CA GLU A 440 -2.90 11.66 -0.86
C GLU A 440 -2.41 11.70 0.58
N ALA A 441 -1.13 12.02 0.75
CA ALA A 441 -0.48 12.16 2.07
C ALA A 441 -0.63 10.93 3.00
N ASP A 442 -0.94 9.74 2.47
CA ASP A 442 -1.31 8.55 3.24
C ASP A 442 -2.50 8.77 4.21
N LYS A 443 -3.38 9.75 3.92
CA LYS A 443 -4.49 10.16 4.81
C LYS A 443 -5.86 9.97 4.20
N SER A 444 -6.02 10.33 2.92
CA SER A 444 -7.30 10.30 2.23
C SER A 444 -7.46 9.05 1.37
N THR A 445 -8.69 8.80 0.94
CA THR A 445 -8.96 7.92 -0.19
C THR A 445 -9.90 8.65 -1.12
N SER A 446 -9.57 8.66 -2.40
CA SER A 446 -10.32 9.38 -3.40
C SER A 446 -10.36 8.58 -4.69
N VAL A 447 -11.31 8.93 -5.55
CA VAL A 447 -11.55 8.31 -6.83
C VAL A 447 -11.47 9.35 -7.92
N VAL A 448 -10.86 8.96 -9.03
CA VAL A 448 -10.94 9.66 -10.30
C VAL A 448 -11.32 8.65 -11.38
N HIS A 449 -11.94 9.16 -12.43
CA HIS A 449 -12.29 8.39 -13.61
C HIS A 449 -11.45 8.91 -14.78
N ILE A 450 -10.78 7.99 -15.48
CA ILE A 450 -9.99 8.26 -16.66
C ILE A 450 -10.80 7.83 -17.87
N ARG A 451 -10.92 8.70 -18.88
CA ARG A 451 -11.61 8.43 -20.14
C ARG A 451 -10.64 8.51 -21.30
N GLY A 452 -10.82 7.61 -22.27
CA GLY A 452 -10.05 7.58 -23.50
C GLY A 452 -8.75 6.78 -23.41
N LEU A 453 -8.56 5.95 -22.37
CA LEU A 453 -7.37 5.12 -22.24
C LEU A 453 -7.30 4.08 -23.36
N TYR A 454 -8.44 3.49 -23.74
CA TYR A 454 -8.50 2.58 -24.88
C TYR A 454 -8.02 3.25 -26.17
N LYS A 455 -8.52 4.46 -26.44
CA LYS A 455 -8.12 5.24 -27.61
C LYS A 455 -6.64 5.62 -27.56
N TYR A 456 -6.16 6.13 -26.42
CA TYR A 456 -4.75 6.46 -26.19
C TYR A 456 -3.83 5.27 -26.47
N LEU A 457 -4.22 4.08 -26.02
CA LEU A 457 -3.45 2.86 -26.31
C LEU A 457 -3.54 2.48 -27.79
N SER A 458 -4.72 2.56 -28.41
CA SER A 458 -4.92 2.20 -29.82
C SER A 458 -4.19 3.13 -30.80
N GLU A 459 -3.97 4.38 -30.40
CA GLU A 459 -3.28 5.42 -31.17
C GLU A 459 -1.83 5.60 -30.72
N LEU A 460 -1.22 4.63 -30.02
CA LEU A 460 0.22 4.67 -29.76
C LEU A 460 0.95 4.62 -31.11
N ASP A 461 1.40 5.79 -31.53
CA ASP A 461 2.28 6.01 -32.67
C ASP A 461 3.40 6.88 -32.14
N GLY A 462 4.59 6.29 -31.98
CA GLY A 462 5.74 6.99 -31.43
C GLY A 462 6.00 8.26 -32.22
N TYR A 463 6.47 9.32 -31.56
CA TYR A 463 6.64 10.59 -32.24
C TYR A 463 7.59 10.44 -33.42
N GLY A 464 7.06 10.55 -34.62
CA GLY A 464 7.85 10.57 -35.83
C GLY A 464 7.04 11.19 -36.95
N GLY A 465 7.70 12.05 -37.72
CA GLY A 465 7.08 12.67 -38.88
C GLY A 465 6.61 11.63 -39.91
N PRO A 466 6.19 12.06 -41.10
CA PRO A 466 5.63 11.17 -42.13
C PRO A 466 6.54 10.01 -42.61
N GLU A 467 7.78 9.92 -42.12
CA GLU A 467 8.73 8.83 -42.38
C GLU A 467 8.81 7.79 -41.25
N ALA A 468 8.20 8.03 -40.09
CA ALA A 468 8.07 7.02 -39.04
C ALA A 468 6.95 6.06 -39.42
N GLU A 469 7.24 5.21 -40.38
CA GLU A 469 6.44 4.03 -40.67
C GLU A 469 6.42 3.14 -39.41
N ASP A 470 5.35 3.23 -38.63
CA ASP A 470 4.86 2.17 -37.74
C ASP A 470 5.78 1.70 -36.60
N GLU A 471 6.78 2.48 -36.15
CA GLU A 471 7.79 2.03 -35.16
C GLU A 471 7.19 1.51 -33.83
N HIS A 472 6.02 2.02 -33.44
CA HIS A 472 5.39 1.76 -32.13
C HIS A 472 3.89 1.43 -32.20
N ASN A 473 3.41 0.96 -33.36
CA ASN A 473 1.99 0.71 -33.60
C ASN A 473 1.41 -0.28 -32.57
N PHE A 474 0.49 0.18 -31.70
CA PHE A 474 -0.12 -0.68 -30.68
C PHE A 474 -0.81 -1.91 -31.27
N GLN A 475 -1.35 -1.81 -32.49
CA GLN A 475 -1.94 -2.96 -33.17
C GLN A 475 -0.91 -4.07 -33.36
N ARG A 476 0.36 -3.72 -33.61
CA ARG A 476 1.47 -4.69 -33.68
C ARG A 476 1.87 -5.22 -32.31
N ILE A 477 1.91 -4.36 -31.29
CA ILE A 477 2.11 -4.79 -29.89
C ILE A 477 1.03 -5.81 -29.50
N LEU A 478 -0.20 -5.67 -30.00
CA LEU A 478 -1.28 -6.63 -29.78
C LEU A 478 -1.12 -7.89 -30.62
N SER A 479 -0.75 -7.79 -31.91
CA SER A 479 -0.80 -8.89 -32.89
C SER A 479 0.46 -9.74 -33.01
N ASP A 480 1.64 -9.19 -32.70
CA ASP A 480 2.93 -9.83 -32.99
C ASP A 480 3.55 -10.33 -31.69
N LEU A 481 4.06 -11.56 -31.62
CA LEU A 481 4.94 -11.97 -30.51
C LEU A 481 6.34 -11.42 -30.80
N HIS A 482 6.85 -10.52 -29.94
CA HIS A 482 8.09 -9.78 -30.19
C HIS A 482 9.13 -9.92 -29.07
N PHE A 483 8.90 -10.80 -28.11
CA PHE A 483 9.90 -11.11 -27.11
C PHE A 483 11.11 -11.85 -27.73
N ASP A 484 12.21 -11.13 -27.88
CA ASP A 484 13.52 -11.63 -28.32
C ASP A 484 14.56 -11.48 -27.20
N GLY A 485 14.36 -12.25 -26.12
CA GLY A 485 15.32 -12.44 -25.03
C GLY A 485 16.04 -11.16 -24.61
N LYS A 486 17.34 -11.06 -24.93
CA LYS A 486 18.20 -9.95 -24.53
C LYS A 486 17.71 -8.60 -25.07
N LYS A 487 17.25 -8.55 -26.32
CA LYS A 487 16.87 -7.31 -26.98
C LYS A 487 15.64 -6.68 -26.33
N THR A 488 14.58 -7.46 -26.13
CA THR A 488 13.35 -6.97 -25.46
C THR A 488 13.66 -6.50 -24.04
N ILE A 489 14.56 -7.19 -23.33
CA ILE A 489 15.00 -6.78 -22.00
C ILE A 489 15.77 -5.43 -22.06
N GLU A 490 16.64 -5.22 -23.04
CA GLU A 490 17.36 -3.95 -23.23
C GLU A 490 16.41 -2.80 -23.57
N ASN A 491 15.41 -3.05 -24.42
CA ASN A 491 14.37 -2.06 -24.76
C ASN A 491 13.51 -1.71 -23.54
N PHE A 492 13.07 -2.72 -22.79
CA PHE A 492 12.34 -2.55 -21.54
C PHE A 492 13.14 -1.70 -20.52
N LYS A 493 14.43 -1.97 -20.33
CA LYS A 493 15.31 -1.11 -19.51
C LYS A 493 15.36 0.32 -20.02
N LYS A 494 15.44 0.50 -21.33
CA LYS A 494 15.54 1.82 -21.95
C LYS A 494 14.25 2.61 -21.71
N VAL A 495 13.09 2.03 -21.99
CA VAL A 495 11.76 2.57 -21.67
C VAL A 495 11.70 3.02 -20.22
N GLN A 496 12.14 2.15 -19.30
CA GLN A 496 12.13 2.47 -17.89
C GLN A 496 13.04 3.65 -17.54
N SER A 497 14.26 3.69 -18.09
CA SER A 497 15.19 4.81 -17.85
C SER A 497 14.60 6.14 -18.34
N CYS A 498 13.94 6.12 -19.51
CA CYS A 498 13.31 7.29 -20.09
C CYS A 498 12.13 7.79 -19.25
N ALA A 499 11.24 6.87 -18.85
CA ALA A 499 10.12 7.17 -17.96
C ALA A 499 10.58 7.76 -16.61
N LEU A 500 11.64 7.22 -16.02
CA LEU A 500 12.18 7.72 -14.76
C LEU A 500 12.87 9.08 -14.89
N ASP A 501 13.57 9.33 -15.99
CA ASP A 501 14.19 10.64 -16.23
C ASP A 501 13.11 11.71 -16.48
N ALA A 502 12.05 11.37 -17.21
CA ALA A 502 10.87 12.21 -17.36
C ALA A 502 10.17 12.46 -16.01
N ALA A 503 10.01 11.43 -15.18
CA ALA A 503 9.44 11.57 -13.84
C ALA A 503 10.29 12.50 -12.94
N LYS A 504 11.63 12.46 -13.05
CA LYS A 504 12.53 13.40 -12.36
C LYS A 504 12.39 14.83 -12.91
N ALA A 505 12.17 15.00 -14.21
CA ALA A 505 11.93 16.31 -14.82
C ALA A 505 10.61 16.91 -14.33
N TYR A 506 9.52 16.14 -14.42
CA TYR A 506 8.21 16.50 -13.85
C TYR A 506 8.34 16.90 -12.38
N CYS A 507 9.06 16.10 -11.59
CA CYS A 507 9.27 16.36 -10.18
C CYS A 507 9.93 17.72 -9.89
N LYS A 508 10.96 18.09 -10.67
CA LYS A 508 11.63 19.40 -10.54
C LYS A 508 10.68 20.53 -10.92
N GLU A 509 9.92 20.37 -12.00
CA GLU A 509 8.95 21.37 -12.46
C GLU A 509 7.80 21.57 -11.46
N TYR A 510 7.27 20.48 -10.90
CA TYR A 510 6.29 20.50 -9.81
C TYR A 510 6.83 21.29 -8.62
N GLY A 511 8.13 21.09 -8.30
CA GLY A 511 8.94 21.91 -7.39
C GLY A 511 8.79 23.42 -7.60
N VAL A 512 9.27 23.86 -8.75
CA VAL A 512 9.38 25.27 -9.13
C VAL A 512 8.01 25.95 -9.13
N THR A 513 6.99 25.30 -9.68
CA THR A 513 5.66 25.89 -9.89
C THR A 513 4.84 26.06 -8.59
N ARG A 514 5.19 25.35 -7.51
CA ARG A 514 4.39 25.29 -6.26
C ARG A 514 5.14 25.77 -5.01
N GLY A 515 6.12 26.65 -5.22
CA GLY A 515 6.75 27.40 -4.12
C GLY A 515 7.97 26.73 -3.48
N GLU A 516 8.70 25.89 -4.22
CA GLU A 516 9.96 25.30 -3.72
C GLU A 516 10.96 26.35 -3.22
N GLU A 517 11.05 27.52 -3.87
CA GLU A 517 11.90 28.61 -3.40
C GLU A 517 11.57 29.04 -1.97
N ASP A 518 10.28 29.17 -1.66
CA ASP A 518 9.83 29.59 -0.33
C ASP A 518 10.08 28.48 0.68
N ARG A 519 9.93 27.20 0.29
CA ARG A 519 10.32 26.06 1.12
C ARG A 519 11.82 26.08 1.44
N LEU A 520 12.68 26.31 0.44
CA LEU A 520 14.13 26.37 0.64
C LEU A 520 14.54 27.55 1.52
N LYS A 521 13.94 28.74 1.30
CA LYS A 521 14.13 29.92 2.15
C LYS A 521 13.70 29.66 3.59
N ASN A 522 12.57 28.97 3.80
CA ASN A 522 12.07 28.62 5.13
C ASN A 522 12.91 27.53 5.81
N LYS A 523 13.29 26.46 5.10
CA LYS A 523 14.24 25.45 5.61
C LYS A 523 15.56 26.08 6.04
N GLU A 524 16.06 27.05 5.29
CA GLU A 524 17.31 27.75 5.66
C GLU A 524 17.13 28.62 6.91
N LYS A 525 15.99 29.29 7.06
CA LYS A 525 15.65 30.02 8.29
C LYS A 525 15.53 29.08 9.49
N GLU A 526 14.83 27.96 9.33
CA GLU A 526 14.67 26.94 10.38
C GLU A 526 16.00 26.32 10.76
N ARG A 527 16.86 25.98 9.80
CA ARG A 527 18.21 25.47 10.05
C ARG A 527 19.03 26.47 10.86
N LYS A 528 18.97 27.76 10.53
CA LYS A 528 19.64 28.83 11.31
C LYS A 528 19.08 28.97 12.72
N ILE A 529 17.77 28.81 12.90
CA ILE A 529 17.13 28.85 14.24
C ILE A 529 17.54 27.61 15.05
N GLU A 530 17.53 26.43 14.44
CA GLU A 530 17.90 25.17 15.09
C GLU A 530 19.38 25.14 15.47
N GLU A 531 20.27 25.63 14.60
CA GLU A 531 21.68 25.80 14.93
C GLU A 531 21.88 26.77 16.11
N LYS A 532 21.13 27.88 16.16
CA LYS A 532 21.15 28.79 17.31
C LYS A 532 20.65 28.10 18.58
N ARG A 533 19.56 27.34 18.51
CA ARG A 533 19.00 26.59 19.64
C ARG A 533 19.99 25.54 20.17
N LYS A 534 20.59 24.75 19.28
CA LYS A 534 21.61 23.75 19.64
C LYS A 534 22.84 24.39 20.29
N LYS A 535 23.31 25.53 19.75
CA LYS A 535 24.40 26.30 20.36
C LYS A 535 24.02 26.83 21.76
N GLU A 536 22.78 27.23 21.96
CA GLU A 536 22.29 27.68 23.27
C GLU A 536 22.13 26.52 24.27
N GLU A 537 21.61 25.37 23.84
CA GLU A 537 21.53 24.15 24.67
C GLU A 537 22.92 23.66 25.07
N GLU A 538 23.87 23.64 24.14
CA GLU A 538 25.25 23.27 24.43
C GLU A 538 25.91 24.25 25.41
N ARG A 539 25.61 25.56 25.29
CA ARG A 539 26.06 26.58 26.24
C ARG A 539 25.46 26.35 27.63
N LYS A 540 24.16 26.08 27.74
CA LYS A 540 23.47 25.77 29.00
C LYS A 540 24.04 24.51 29.65
N LYS A 541 24.30 23.46 28.86
CA LYS A 541 24.91 22.22 29.35
C LYS A 541 26.32 22.45 29.89
N LYS A 542 27.14 23.27 29.20
CA LYS A 542 28.47 23.69 29.68
C LYS A 542 28.39 24.53 30.96
N GLU A 543 27.41 25.42 31.08
CA GLU A 543 27.17 26.21 32.30
C GLU A 543 26.71 25.32 33.48
N GLU A 544 25.85 24.33 33.26
CA GLU A 544 25.44 23.36 34.28
C GLU A 544 26.61 22.48 34.73
N GLU A 545 27.44 21.98 33.81
CA GLU A 545 28.65 21.23 34.15
C GLU A 545 29.63 22.09 34.96
N LYS A 546 29.76 23.39 34.63
CA LYS A 546 30.61 24.31 35.39
C LYS A 546 30.07 24.53 36.80
N LYS A 547 28.76 24.75 36.97
CA LYS A 547 28.12 24.90 38.29
C LYS A 547 28.29 23.65 39.15
N LYS A 548 28.14 22.46 38.57
CA LYS A 548 28.38 21.19 39.29
C LYS A 548 29.83 21.07 39.77
N LYS A 549 30.82 21.45 38.95
CA LYS A 549 32.23 21.47 39.35
C LYS A 549 32.50 22.49 40.47
N GLU A 550 31.92 23.68 40.39
CA GLU A 550 32.04 24.70 41.44
C GLU A 550 31.39 24.25 42.77
N GLU A 551 30.25 23.57 42.72
CA GLU A 551 29.64 22.96 43.92
C GLU A 551 30.47 21.81 44.51
N GLU A 552 31.08 20.96 43.68
CA GLU A 552 31.99 19.91 44.13
C GLU A 552 33.26 20.48 44.77
N GLU A 553 33.87 21.51 44.18
CA GLU A 553 35.02 22.21 44.79
C GLU A 553 34.66 22.88 46.11
N LYS A 554 33.47 23.49 46.19
CA LYS A 554 33.01 24.12 47.43
C LYS A 554 32.79 23.08 48.53
N LYS A 555 32.16 21.94 48.22
CA LYS A 555 32.02 20.82 49.17
C LYS A 555 33.36 20.28 49.65
N LYS A 556 34.33 20.12 48.76
CA LYS A 556 35.69 19.70 49.15
C LYS A 556 36.36 20.68 50.11
N LYS A 557 36.24 21.99 49.87
CA LYS A 557 36.77 23.01 50.78
C LYS A 557 36.09 23.00 52.15
N GLU A 558 34.76 22.81 52.18
CA GLU A 558 34.01 22.70 53.44
C GLU A 558 34.42 21.45 54.23
N GLU A 559 34.65 20.31 53.57
CA GLU A 559 35.18 19.09 54.20
C GLU A 559 36.59 19.29 54.75
N GLU A 560 37.50 19.93 54.01
CA GLU A 560 38.86 20.25 54.47
C GLU A 560 38.86 21.19 55.71
N GLU A 561 38.01 22.23 55.72
CA GLU A 561 37.89 23.13 56.87
C GLU A 561 37.31 22.43 58.12
N GLU A 562 36.35 21.52 57.93
CA GLU A 562 35.76 20.74 59.02
C GLU A 562 36.79 19.77 59.62
N GLU A 563 37.59 19.12 58.77
CA GLU A 563 38.69 18.26 59.20
C GLU A 563 39.77 19.03 59.97
N GLU A 564 40.12 20.24 59.52
CA GLU A 564 41.08 21.12 60.21
C GLU A 564 40.57 21.57 61.59
N LYS A 565 39.27 21.92 61.70
CA LYS A 565 38.62 22.23 62.98
C LYS A 565 38.66 21.04 63.93
N ARG A 566 38.35 19.85 63.44
CA ARG A 566 38.35 18.61 64.22
C ARG A 566 39.77 18.28 64.72
N LEU A 567 40.79 18.50 63.90
CA LEU A 567 42.19 18.35 64.27
C LEU A 567 42.62 19.35 65.35
N LYS A 568 42.20 20.62 65.25
CA LYS A 568 42.43 21.65 66.29
C LYS A 568 41.77 21.29 67.62
N GLU A 569 40.55 20.77 67.60
CA GLU A 569 39.83 20.36 68.80
C GLU A 569 40.49 19.14 69.48
N LEU A 570 40.94 18.16 68.68
CA LEU A 570 41.71 17.02 69.18
C LEU A 570 43.05 17.46 69.81
N LYS A 571 43.77 18.40 69.19
CA LYS A 571 45.00 18.97 69.77
C LYS A 571 44.72 19.68 71.10
N LYS A 572 43.60 20.38 71.23
CA LYS A 572 43.20 21.03 72.48
C LYS A 572 42.92 20.01 73.59
N LYS A 573 42.11 18.98 73.30
CA LYS A 573 41.82 17.89 74.25
C LYS A 573 43.08 17.13 74.67
N LEU A 574 44.01 16.91 73.73
CA LEU A 574 45.30 16.28 74.02
C LEU A 574 46.13 17.13 74.99
N LYS A 575 46.11 18.46 74.83
CA LYS A 575 46.82 19.39 75.72
C LYS A 575 46.19 19.43 77.12
N GLU A 576 44.86 19.45 77.22
CA GLU A 576 44.14 19.37 78.50
C GLU A 576 44.45 18.07 79.24
N LEU A 577 44.47 16.92 78.54
CA LEU A 577 44.86 15.63 79.12
C LEU A 577 46.33 15.61 79.58
N GLN A 578 47.23 16.29 78.86
CA GLN A 578 48.63 16.42 79.28
C GLN A 578 48.75 17.27 80.55
N GLU A 579 47.99 18.36 80.67
CA GLU A 579 47.97 19.22 81.87
C GLU A 579 47.35 18.49 83.08
N GLU A 580 46.29 17.71 82.89
CA GLU A 580 45.74 16.84 83.96
C GLU A 580 46.75 15.78 84.41
N LEU A 581 47.47 15.16 83.46
CA LEU A 581 48.48 14.16 83.77
C LEU A 581 49.68 14.76 84.52
N GLU A 582 50.06 16.01 84.22
CA GLU A 582 51.08 16.74 84.98
C GLU A 582 50.59 17.08 86.39
N LYS A 583 49.35 17.56 86.55
CA LYS A 583 48.76 17.80 87.88
C LYS A 583 48.72 16.55 88.74
N GLN A 584 48.32 15.41 88.18
CA GLN A 584 48.32 14.14 88.90
C GLN A 584 49.73 13.70 89.31
N LYS A 585 50.75 13.98 88.48
CA LYS A 585 52.15 13.71 88.84
C LYS A 585 52.64 14.59 89.98
N ASP A 586 52.19 15.84 90.06
CA ASP A 586 52.54 16.75 91.16
C ASP A 586 51.81 16.38 92.47
N GLU A 587 50.53 15.96 92.41
CA GLU A 587 49.82 15.44 93.60
C GLU A 587 50.48 14.17 94.17
N VAL A 588 51.00 13.30 93.30
CA VAL A 588 51.75 12.10 93.71
C VAL A 588 53.12 12.44 94.31
N LYS A 589 53.74 13.57 93.94
CA LYS A 589 54.97 14.04 94.60
C LYS A 589 54.68 14.58 96.00
N ASP A 590 53.57 15.30 96.19
CA ASP A 590 53.22 15.86 97.50
C ASP A 590 52.80 14.79 98.52
N THR A 591 52.25 13.66 98.05
CA THR A 591 51.99 12.50 98.92
C THR A 591 53.25 11.71 99.28
N LYS A 592 54.38 11.89 98.59
CA LYS A 592 55.66 11.26 98.94
C LYS A 592 56.57 12.15 99.79
N ALA A 593 56.25 13.42 99.96
CA ALA A 593 56.97 14.34 100.84
C ALA A 593 56.41 14.36 102.29
N LYS A 594 55.26 13.72 102.51
CA LYS A 594 54.78 13.30 103.85
C LYS A 594 55.24 11.88 104.14
#